data_AF-A0A3E1PA21-F1
#
_entry.id   AF-A0A3E1PA21-F1
#
_cell.length_a   1.000
_cell.length_b   1.000
_cell.length_c   1.000
_cell.angle_alpha   90.00
_cell.angle_beta   90.00
_cell.angle_gamma   90.00
#
_symmetry.space_group_name_H-M   'P 1'
#
loop_
_entity.id
_entity.type
_entity.pdbx_description
1 polymer ?
#
loop_
_entity_poly.entity_id
_entity_poly.type
_entity_poly.pdbx_seq_one_letter_code
_entity_poly.pdbx_strand_id
1 'polypeptide(L)'
;MKLTPEKNALYIIQTRLSEIPIAFRSLVCKDNDWSIPTFYRKFRFYKGKEILMIRLSPSETKSIISQALVTFNDLGEFLKESSSTVGIDFMEETKLLWDANKIIKKK
;
A
#
# COMPACT_ATOMS: atom_id res chain seq x y z
N MET A 1 -25.24 8.65 10.57
CA MET A 1 -25.50 9.30 9.25
C MET A 1 -24.96 8.35 8.18
N LYS A 2 -25.80 7.73 7.35
CA LYS A 2 -25.33 6.80 6.30
C LYS A 2 -24.62 7.60 5.20
N LEU A 3 -23.34 7.31 4.97
CA LEU A 3 -22.56 7.85 3.86
C LEU A 3 -22.91 7.01 2.63
N THR A 4 -23.60 7.62 1.67
CA THR A 4 -23.87 7.02 0.35
C THR A 4 -22.69 7.31 -0.59
N PRO A 5 -22.39 6.44 -1.58
CA PRO A 5 -21.25 6.60 -2.51
C PRO A 5 -21.23 7.90 -3.33
N GLU A 6 -22.36 8.62 -3.40
CA GLU A 6 -22.45 9.97 -3.97
C GLU A 6 -21.75 11.04 -3.10
N LYS A 7 -21.43 10.72 -1.84
CA LYS A 7 -20.79 11.65 -0.90
C LYS A 7 -19.28 11.55 -0.99
N ASN A 8 -18.69 12.58 -1.61
CA ASN A 8 -17.29 12.96 -1.52
C ASN A 8 -16.31 11.79 -1.70
N ALA A 9 -16.19 11.28 -2.93
CA ALA A 9 -15.21 10.27 -3.31
C ALA A 9 -13.79 10.61 -2.83
N LEU A 10 -13.42 11.91 -2.85
CA LEU A 10 -12.14 12.37 -2.32
C LEU A 10 -11.98 12.04 -0.84
N TYR A 11 -12.99 12.28 0.00
CA TYR A 11 -12.95 11.94 1.42
C TYR A 11 -12.86 10.42 1.65
N ILE A 12 -13.65 9.63 0.94
CA ILE A 12 -13.67 8.17 1.10
C ILE A 12 -12.31 7.58 0.70
N ILE A 13 -11.80 7.94 -0.48
CA ILE A 13 -10.52 7.47 -0.99
C ILE A 13 -9.37 7.94 -0.10
N GLN A 14 -9.36 9.22 0.29
CA GLN A 14 -8.32 9.76 1.18
C GLN A 14 -8.31 9.06 2.54
N THR A 15 -9.48 8.80 3.12
CA THR A 15 -9.59 8.07 4.39
C THR A 15 -9.00 6.67 4.22
N ARG A 16 -9.40 5.94 3.20
CA ARG A 16 -8.89 4.58 2.95
C ARG A 16 -7.39 4.56 2.71
N LEU A 17 -6.86 5.48 1.89
CA LEU A 17 -5.42 5.60 1.62
C LEU A 17 -4.62 5.94 2.88
N SER A 18 -5.19 6.72 3.81
CA SER A 18 -4.54 7.06 5.08
C SER A 18 -4.45 5.87 6.05
N GLU A 19 -5.37 4.90 5.95
CA GLU A 19 -5.39 3.70 6.78
C GLU A 19 -4.36 2.65 6.35
N ILE A 20 -4.05 2.56 5.06
CA ILE A 20 -3.10 1.57 4.50
C ILE A 20 -1.76 1.53 5.23
N PRO A 21 -1.01 2.65 5.41
CA PRO A 21 0.27 2.60 6.11
C PRO A 21 0.12 2.15 7.57
N ILE A 22 -1.03 2.42 8.19
CA ILE A 22 -1.34 1.99 9.56
C ILE A 22 -1.59 0.48 9.60
N ALA A 23 -2.41 -0.03 8.67
CA ALA A 23 -2.71 -1.44 8.54
C ALA A 23 -1.46 -2.26 8.23
N PHE A 24 -0.70 -1.85 7.21
CA PHE A 24 0.57 -2.48 6.82
C PHE A 24 1.55 -2.54 7.99
N ARG A 25 1.77 -1.41 8.68
CA ARG A 25 2.65 -1.36 9.85
C ARG A 25 2.18 -2.34 10.94
N SER A 26 0.89 -2.36 11.23
CA SER A 26 0.32 -3.20 12.29
C SER A 26 0.48 -4.68 11.98
N LEU A 27 0.25 -5.07 10.72
CA LEU A 27 0.45 -6.44 10.23
C LEU A 27 1.92 -6.86 10.29
N VAL A 28 2.85 -6.02 9.81
CA VAL A 28 4.28 -6.29 9.88
C VAL A 28 4.74 -6.43 11.33
N CYS A 29 4.27 -5.53 12.22
CA CYS A 29 4.61 -5.60 13.64
C CYS A 29 4.13 -6.89 14.29
N LYS A 30 2.88 -7.29 14.00
CA LYS A 30 2.28 -8.52 14.53
C LYS A 30 3.05 -9.77 14.09
N ASP A 31 3.34 -9.88 12.80
CA ASP A 31 3.97 -11.08 12.24
C ASP A 31 5.44 -11.26 12.62
N ASN A 32 6.14 -10.16 12.89
CA ASN A 32 7.57 -10.18 13.22
C ASN A 32 7.84 -9.96 14.72
N ASP A 33 6.80 -9.91 15.55
CA ASP A 33 6.86 -9.57 16.98
C ASP A 33 7.64 -8.25 17.24
N TRP A 34 7.34 -7.22 16.44
CA TRP A 34 7.96 -5.92 16.57
C TRP A 34 7.05 -4.92 17.28
N SER A 35 7.68 -4.08 18.10
CA SER A 35 7.05 -2.83 18.52
C SER A 35 7.00 -1.81 17.36
N ILE A 36 6.06 -0.88 17.40
CA ILE A 36 5.98 0.26 16.45
C ILE A 36 7.32 1.02 16.36
N PRO A 37 8.04 1.32 17.47
CA PRO A 37 9.38 1.89 17.41
C PRO A 37 10.40 1.01 16.66
N THR A 38 10.37 -0.31 16.82
CA THR A 38 11.23 -1.24 16.08
C THR A 38 10.95 -1.15 14.58
N PHE A 39 9.68 -1.14 14.18
CA PHE A 39 9.30 -0.95 12.78
C PHE A 39 9.92 0.33 12.22
N TYR A 40 9.75 1.48 12.87
CA TYR A 40 10.32 2.73 12.37
C TYR A 40 11.86 2.79 12.46
N ARG A 41 12.51 2.07 13.39
CA ARG A 41 13.97 1.93 13.37
C ARG A 41 14.45 1.13 12.16
N LYS A 42 13.78 0.02 11.83
CA LYS A 42 14.10 -0.83 10.67
C LYS A 42 13.71 -0.18 9.33
N PHE A 43 12.64 0.58 9.30
CA PHE A 43 12.16 1.33 8.13
C PHE A 43 13.06 2.52 7.77
N ARG A 44 13.78 3.08 8.74
CA ARG A 44 14.54 4.33 8.61
C ARG A 44 15.83 4.24 7.78
N PHE A 45 15.85 3.71 6.55
CA PHE A 45 17.02 3.87 5.66
C PHE A 45 16.69 3.88 4.16
N TYR A 46 16.74 5.07 3.53
CA TYR A 46 17.63 5.40 2.39
C TYR A 46 17.53 6.89 2.02
N LYS A 47 18.31 7.76 2.68
CA LYS A 47 18.76 9.05 2.12
C LYS A 47 20.21 9.28 2.52
N GLY A 48 21.13 8.89 1.65
CA GLY A 48 22.54 9.29 1.72
C GLY A 48 23.41 8.49 2.70
N LYS A 49 24.11 7.49 2.16
CA LYS A 49 25.46 7.02 2.54
C LYS A 49 25.83 6.55 3.95
N GLU A 50 25.02 6.66 5.00
CA GLU A 50 25.35 6.00 6.28
C GLU A 50 24.35 4.92 6.65
N ILE A 51 24.84 3.70 6.44
CA ILE A 51 24.12 2.46 6.58
C ILE A 51 24.30 1.99 8.03
N LEU A 52 23.37 2.35 8.91
CA LEU A 52 23.02 1.45 10.01
C LEU A 52 22.01 0.46 9.44
N MET A 53 22.46 -0.41 8.52
CA MET A 53 21.65 -1.51 7.99
C MET A 53 21.29 -2.39 9.19
N ILE A 54 20.12 -2.18 9.80
CA ILE A 54 19.49 -3.27 10.53
C ILE A 54 19.09 -4.25 9.44
N ARG A 55 19.98 -5.22 9.20
CA ARG A 55 19.80 -6.25 8.17
C ARG A 55 18.52 -7.01 8.51
N LEU A 56 17.53 -6.92 7.63
CA LEU A 56 16.35 -7.77 7.71
C LEU A 56 16.79 -9.21 7.49
N SER A 57 16.30 -10.13 8.31
CA SER A 57 16.48 -11.54 8.04
C SER A 57 15.70 -11.95 6.78
N PRO A 58 16.03 -13.09 6.15
CA PRO A 58 15.23 -13.60 5.03
C PRO A 58 13.77 -13.85 5.40
N SER A 59 13.49 -14.31 6.63
CA SER A 59 12.13 -14.53 7.12
C SER A 59 11.38 -13.21 7.32
N GLU A 60 12.03 -12.20 7.90
CA GLU A 60 11.46 -10.86 8.06
C GLU A 60 11.15 -10.25 6.70
N THR A 61 12.06 -10.38 5.73
CA THR A 61 11.87 -9.89 4.35
C THR A 61 10.65 -10.55 3.70
N LYS A 62 10.53 -11.88 3.81
CA LYS A 62 9.39 -12.62 3.26
C LYS A 62 8.08 -12.21 3.92
N SER A 63 8.08 -12.06 5.25
CA SER A 63 6.90 -11.61 6.00
C SER A 63 6.48 -10.21 5.55
N ILE A 64 7.41 -9.25 5.45
CA ILE A 64 7.12 -7.88 5.01
C ILE A 64 6.50 -7.86 3.61
N ILE A 65 7.08 -8.60 2.65
CA ILE A 65 6.53 -8.68 1.29
C ILE A 65 5.13 -9.30 1.31
N SER A 66 4.93 -10.37 2.08
CA SER A 66 3.64 -11.02 2.24
C SER A 66 2.59 -10.04 2.79
N GLN A 67 2.92 -9.27 3.83
CA GLN A 67 2.00 -8.29 4.42
C GLN A 67 1.73 -7.10 3.51
N ALA A 68 2.71 -6.70 2.68
CA ALA A 68 2.49 -5.70 1.65
C ALA A 68 1.46 -6.21 0.63
N LEU A 69 1.62 -7.44 0.12
CA LEU A 69 0.68 -8.04 -0.83
C LEU A 69 -0.74 -8.10 -0.27
N VAL A 70 -0.90 -8.52 0.99
CA VAL A 70 -2.22 -8.54 1.66
C VAL A 70 -2.82 -7.15 1.73
N THR A 71 -2.06 -6.16 2.21
CA THR A 71 -2.56 -4.78 2.39
C THR A 71 -2.94 -4.14 1.04
N PHE A 72 -2.11 -4.33 0.01
CA PHE A 72 -2.38 -3.76 -1.31
C PHE A 72 -3.48 -4.50 -2.07
N ASN A 73 -3.67 -5.80 -1.84
CA ASN A 73 -4.80 -6.52 -2.40
C ASN A 73 -6.13 -6.00 -1.83
N ASP A 74 -6.21 -5.78 -0.52
CA ASP A 74 -7.36 -5.17 0.15
C ASP A 74 -7.69 -3.77 -0.39
N LEU A 75 -6.66 -2.94 -0.64
CA LEU A 75 -6.86 -1.68 -1.36
C LEU A 75 -7.40 -1.90 -2.79
N GLY A 76 -6.83 -2.86 -3.52
CA GLY A 76 -7.24 -3.16 -4.89
C GLY A 76 -8.70 -3.60 -4.99
N GLU A 77 -9.15 -4.46 -4.07
CA GLU A 77 -10.55 -4.88 -3.95
C GLU A 77 -11.47 -3.69 -3.68
N PHE A 78 -11.13 -2.84 -2.71
CA PHE A 78 -11.86 -1.61 -2.43
C PHE A 78 -11.98 -0.69 -3.66
N LEU A 79 -10.90 -0.48 -4.40
CA LEU A 79 -10.90 0.37 -5.59
C LEU A 79 -11.74 -0.22 -6.72
N LYS A 80 -11.71 -1.55 -6.89
CA LYS A 80 -12.52 -2.26 -7.90
C LYS A 80 -14.02 -2.18 -7.59
N GLU A 81 -14.41 -2.31 -6.33
CA GLU A 81 -15.80 -2.12 -5.89
C GLU A 81 -16.25 -0.67 -6.10
N SER A 82 -15.38 0.27 -5.73
CA SER A 82 -15.63 1.71 -5.90
C SER A 82 -15.76 2.09 -7.37
N SER A 83 -14.91 1.55 -8.26
CA SER A 83 -14.93 1.82 -9.70
C SER A 83 -16.19 1.26 -10.35
N SER A 84 -16.60 0.05 -9.96
CA SER A 84 -17.82 -0.61 -10.45
C SER A 84 -19.07 0.21 -10.13
N THR A 85 -19.09 0.87 -8.96
CA THR A 85 -20.19 1.74 -8.52
C THR A 85 -20.35 2.98 -9.40
N VAL A 86 -19.26 3.48 -10.00
CA VAL A 86 -19.26 4.69 -10.85
C VAL A 86 -19.10 4.38 -12.34
N GLY A 87 -19.17 3.10 -12.74
CA GLY A 87 -19.10 2.68 -14.13
C GLY A 87 -17.70 2.77 -14.76
N ILE A 88 -16.64 2.75 -13.95
CA ILE A 88 -15.24 2.74 -14.42
C ILE A 88 -14.73 1.29 -14.47
N ASP A 89 -14.22 0.86 -15.62
CA ASP A 89 -13.50 -0.41 -15.74
C ASP A 89 -12.09 -0.30 -15.14
N PHE A 90 -11.94 -0.81 -13.92
CA PHE A 90 -10.66 -0.82 -13.20
C PHE A 90 -9.56 -1.57 -13.97
N MET A 91 -9.87 -2.66 -14.66
CA MET A 91 -8.86 -3.47 -15.34
C MET A 91 -8.37 -2.80 -16.61
N GLU A 92 -9.25 -2.13 -17.34
CA GLU A 92 -8.88 -1.34 -18.52
C GLU A 92 -8.00 -0.14 -18.13
N GLU A 93 -8.43 0.65 -17.14
CA GLU A 93 -7.71 1.84 -16.68
C GLU A 93 -6.32 1.49 -16.12
N THR A 94 -6.21 0.43 -15.31
CA THR A 94 -4.91 0.01 -14.75
C THR A 94 -3.96 -0.52 -15.82
N LYS A 95 -4.48 -1.18 -16.86
CA LYS A 95 -3.68 -1.64 -18.01
C LYS A 95 -3.14 -0.46 -18.81
N LEU A 96 -3.98 0.53 -19.11
CA LEU A 96 -3.57 1.75 -19.81
C LEU A 96 -2.45 2.48 -19.05
N LEU A 97 -2.60 2.64 -17.73
CA LEU A 97 -1.57 3.25 -16.88
C LEU A 97 -0.26 2.44 -16.84
N TRP A 98 -0.34 1.11 -16.81
CA TRP A 98 0.83 0.25 -16.83
C TRP A 98 1.60 0.37 -18.14
N ASP A 99 0.89 0.39 -19.27
CA ASP A 99 1.50 0.50 -20.59
C ASP A 99 2.06 1.92 -20.85
N ALA A 100 1.39 2.98 -20.38
CA ALA A 100 1.91 4.35 -20.40
C ALA A 100 3.23 4.48 -19.62
N ASN A 101 3.33 3.85 -18.45
CA ASN A 101 4.55 3.88 -17.62
C ASN A 101 5.74 3.15 -18.27
N LYS A 102 5.50 2.10 -19.08
CA LYS A 102 6.57 1.43 -19.83
C LYS A 102 7.17 2.33 -20.91
N ILE A 103 6.36 3.22 -21.50
CA ILE A 103 6.80 4.16 -22.53
C ILE A 103 7.68 5.23 -21.92
N ILE A 104 7.32 5.74 -20.73
CA ILE A 104 8.08 6.77 -20.01
C ILE A 104 9.44 6.23 -19.54
N LYS A 105 9.50 4.99 -19.06
CA LYS A 105 10.76 4.36 -18.58
C LYS A 105 11.73 3.94 -19.69
N LYS A 106 11.35 4.05 -20.98
CA LYS A 106 12.19 3.75 -22.14
C LYS A 106 12.85 4.99 -22.76
N LYS A 107 12.56 6.19 -22.25
CA LYS A 107 13.27 7.44 -22.58
C LYS A 107 14.23 7.81 -21.47
#